data_AF-A0A0F9A417-F1
#
_entry.id   AF-A0A0F9A417-F1
#
_cell.length_a   1.000
_cell.length_b   1.000
_cell.length_c   1.000
_cell.angle_alpha   90.00
_cell.angle_beta   90.00
_cell.angle_gamma   90.00
#
_symmetry.space_group_name_H-M   'P 1'
#
loop_
_entity.id
_entity.type
_entity.pdbx_description
1 polymer ?
#
loop_
_entity_poly.entity_id
_entity_poly.type
_entity_poly.pdbx_seq_one_letter_code
_entity_poly.pdbx_strand_id
1 'polypeptide(L)'
;NHEYTSYSVQEDPRLAPKYTGGFLPNMTVEGTKEQLAERGLSWGWVEATLDAGYRLQAIQRKLGIESARLDPHNDGYIIWLLTDISPNSQNGVLNLFYESKSVPATVCRQYNGPSVIIARGLPDAPIYSSGDQFQFEWVLSHFDETPLANCRLEWTLVDGGRTLANGQNQIEHIPAGTFAELAKVNITVPSIAKPTKARLAVKIDNTDISNSYDVWLFPQRKAFDSKGSTLAGICVSSEVYSKLQSRYPEMVKGTDSAAQKADVILADRLTESVVDLLNKGKTVITVEPVLGLRWHQPGHTLGWWVRSTQSGSAIIRPEAFGQFPHSGILDQLMYDVSANALMWQDKLRDVEPLMVGSGGSNTTYEDPARVPNYFMYGFQARVGSGKLLLSGFDFMADRPESICLLDEFIRYASSDSFQPKGTFDPSGVALKLEISGWSKTTESPGNANYYSFMGPLSMD
;
A
#
# COMPACT_ATOMS: atom_id res chain seq x y z
N ASN A 1 -6.90 25.59 12.55
CA ASN A 1 -7.43 25.41 11.17
C ASN A 1 -8.85 24.90 11.31
N HIS A 2 -9.82 25.35 10.51
CA HIS A 2 -11.22 24.90 10.67
C HIS A 2 -11.54 23.68 9.78
N GLU A 3 -10.84 23.52 8.66
CA GLU A 3 -11.04 22.42 7.72
C GLU A 3 -10.12 21.23 8.05
N TYR A 4 -10.69 20.03 8.02
CA TYR A 4 -9.98 18.77 8.27
C TYR A 4 -10.24 17.75 7.18
N THR A 5 -9.23 16.93 6.87
CA THR A 5 -9.34 15.76 5.99
C THR A 5 -9.75 16.04 4.53
N SER A 6 -9.28 17.15 3.95
CA SER A 6 -9.48 17.52 2.52
C SER A 6 -8.70 16.58 1.57
N TYR A 7 -9.00 15.29 1.62
CA TYR A 7 -8.29 14.25 0.90
C TYR A 7 -8.88 14.04 -0.49
N SER A 8 -8.08 14.28 -1.52
CA SER A 8 -8.55 14.37 -2.91
C SER A 8 -8.43 13.06 -3.65
N VAL A 9 -9.51 12.59 -4.26
CA VAL A 9 -9.51 11.44 -5.19
C VAL A 9 -9.99 11.83 -6.58
N GLN A 10 -9.88 10.89 -7.53
CA GLN A 10 -10.26 11.08 -8.92
C GLN A 10 -11.78 11.22 -9.09
N GLU A 11 -12.18 11.97 -10.13
CA GLU A 11 -13.57 12.01 -10.60
C GLU A 11 -14.05 10.64 -11.06
N ASP A 12 -15.32 10.32 -10.76
CA ASP A 12 -15.92 9.06 -11.18
C ASP A 12 -16.71 9.22 -12.49
N PRO A 13 -16.15 8.81 -13.65
CA PRO A 13 -16.85 8.85 -14.94
C PRO A 13 -18.14 8.01 -14.97
N ARG A 14 -18.32 7.06 -14.03
CA ARG A 14 -19.55 6.27 -13.90
C ARG A 14 -20.75 7.11 -13.47
N LEU A 15 -20.52 8.31 -12.93
CA LEU A 15 -21.59 9.26 -12.56
C LEU A 15 -22.13 10.05 -13.74
N ALA A 16 -21.49 10.01 -14.92
CA ALA A 16 -21.89 10.79 -16.09
C ALA A 16 -23.38 10.71 -16.46
N PRO A 17 -24.04 9.53 -16.42
CA PRO A 17 -25.48 9.43 -16.75
C PRO A 17 -26.41 10.23 -15.82
N LYS A 18 -25.94 10.68 -14.64
CA LYS A 18 -26.75 11.45 -13.68
C LYS A 18 -26.78 12.94 -13.97
N TYR A 19 -25.90 13.43 -14.86
CA TYR A 19 -25.88 14.81 -15.31
C TYR A 19 -27.00 15.07 -16.33
N THR A 20 -28.22 15.25 -15.81
CA THR A 20 -29.45 15.47 -16.62
C THR A 20 -29.89 16.93 -16.69
N GLY A 21 -29.21 17.83 -15.96
CA GLY A 21 -29.51 19.26 -15.88
C GLY A 21 -28.63 20.14 -16.78
N GLY A 22 -28.46 21.40 -16.40
CA GLY A 22 -27.66 22.38 -17.17
C GLY A 22 -26.14 22.22 -17.11
N PHE A 23 -25.63 21.27 -16.32
CA PHE A 23 -24.21 20.96 -16.23
C PHE A 23 -23.90 19.67 -16.99
N LEU A 24 -22.86 19.70 -17.82
CA LEU A 24 -22.35 18.52 -18.51
C LEU A 24 -21.36 17.76 -17.59
N PRO A 25 -21.28 16.43 -17.72
CA PRO A 25 -20.25 15.67 -17.02
C PRO A 25 -18.87 16.06 -17.54
N ASN A 26 -17.89 16.10 -16.64
CA ASN A 26 -16.50 16.43 -17.01
C ASN A 26 -15.77 15.26 -17.65
N MET A 27 -16.16 14.03 -17.33
CA MET A 27 -15.72 12.80 -17.97
C MET A 27 -16.89 11.84 -18.18
N THR A 28 -16.88 11.09 -19.28
CA THR A 28 -17.80 9.97 -19.53
C THR A 28 -17.04 8.65 -19.53
N VAL A 29 -17.76 7.54 -19.37
CA VAL A 29 -17.17 6.20 -19.47
C VAL A 29 -16.59 5.99 -20.88
N GLU A 30 -17.31 6.40 -21.91
CA GLU A 30 -16.93 6.26 -23.32
C GLU A 30 -15.68 7.07 -23.64
N GLY A 31 -15.68 8.37 -23.31
CA GLY A 31 -14.53 9.25 -23.56
C GLY A 31 -13.30 8.86 -22.75
N THR A 32 -13.50 8.30 -21.54
CA THR A 32 -12.39 7.74 -20.76
C THR A 32 -11.84 6.49 -21.45
N LYS A 33 -12.69 5.58 -21.93
CA LYS A 33 -12.27 4.37 -22.66
C LYS A 33 -11.50 4.70 -23.95
N GLU A 34 -11.91 5.74 -24.68
CA GLU A 34 -11.18 6.21 -25.87
C GLU A 34 -9.76 6.67 -25.51
N GLN A 35 -9.62 7.52 -24.48
CA GLN A 35 -8.30 7.98 -24.00
C GLN A 35 -7.43 6.84 -23.44
N LEU A 36 -8.04 5.86 -22.77
CA LEU A 36 -7.31 4.66 -22.32
C LEU A 36 -6.82 3.81 -23.50
N ALA A 37 -7.64 3.66 -24.54
CA ALA A 37 -7.30 2.86 -25.73
C ALA A 37 -6.10 3.46 -26.49
N GLU A 38 -6.03 4.79 -26.61
CA GLU A 38 -4.86 5.50 -27.16
C GLU A 38 -3.59 5.18 -26.35
N ARG A 39 -3.72 5.10 -25.03
CA ARG A 39 -2.62 4.82 -24.09
C ARG A 39 -2.34 3.33 -23.90
N GLY A 40 -3.15 2.41 -24.43
CA GLY A 40 -3.02 0.97 -24.19
C GLY A 40 -3.40 0.52 -22.77
N LEU A 41 -4.19 1.33 -22.05
CA LEU A 41 -4.66 1.05 -20.70
C LEU A 41 -6.04 0.38 -20.75
N SER A 42 -6.38 -0.42 -19.73
CA SER A 42 -7.68 -1.06 -19.64
C SER A 42 -8.66 -0.27 -18.75
N TRP A 43 -9.95 -0.30 -19.10
CA TRP A 43 -11.01 0.23 -18.24
C TRP A 43 -11.01 -0.37 -16.84
N GLY A 44 -10.65 -1.65 -16.71
CA GLY A 44 -10.58 -2.32 -15.40
C GLY A 44 -9.57 -1.70 -14.44
N TRP A 45 -8.53 -1.01 -14.94
CA TRP A 45 -7.62 -0.27 -14.07
C TRP A 45 -8.29 0.96 -13.48
N VAL A 46 -9.08 1.68 -14.27
CA VAL A 46 -9.83 2.85 -13.81
C VAL A 46 -10.78 2.46 -12.69
N GLU A 47 -11.57 1.40 -12.89
CA GLU A 47 -12.50 0.92 -11.88
C GLU A 47 -11.77 0.52 -10.59
N ALA A 48 -10.70 -0.27 -10.73
CA ALA A 48 -9.92 -0.72 -9.59
C ALA A 48 -9.29 0.45 -8.81
N THR A 49 -8.69 1.43 -9.49
CA THR A 49 -8.05 2.57 -8.81
C THR A 49 -9.06 3.55 -8.23
N LEU A 50 -10.22 3.77 -8.86
CA LEU A 50 -11.28 4.61 -8.30
C LEU A 50 -11.83 4.03 -6.99
N ASP A 51 -12.19 2.75 -7.00
CA ASP A 51 -12.74 2.09 -5.82
C ASP A 51 -11.69 1.98 -4.70
N ALA A 52 -10.41 1.77 -5.05
CA ALA A 52 -9.30 1.85 -4.12
C ALA A 52 -9.13 3.26 -3.53
N GLY A 53 -9.28 4.30 -4.35
CA GLY A 53 -9.21 5.70 -3.92
C GLY A 53 -10.25 6.03 -2.86
N TYR A 54 -11.50 5.63 -3.06
CA TYR A 54 -12.57 5.82 -2.07
C TYR A 54 -12.29 5.12 -0.73
N ARG A 55 -11.73 3.91 -0.78
CA ARG A 55 -11.35 3.19 0.43
C ARG A 55 -10.16 3.84 1.15
N LEU A 56 -9.15 4.28 0.40
CA LEU A 56 -8.00 5.01 0.95
C LEU A 56 -8.45 6.33 1.58
N GLN A 57 -9.39 7.04 0.96
CA GLN A 57 -9.99 8.26 1.50
C GLN A 57 -10.68 8.01 2.85
N ALA A 58 -11.40 6.89 3.01
CA ALA A 58 -11.99 6.53 4.29
C ALA A 58 -10.95 6.18 5.37
N ILE A 59 -9.88 5.46 5.01
CA ILE A 59 -8.78 5.15 5.94
C ILE A 59 -8.15 6.46 6.44
N GLN A 60 -7.79 7.37 5.53
CA GLN A 60 -7.13 8.63 5.92
C GLN A 60 -8.07 9.56 6.69
N ARG A 61 -9.37 9.61 6.34
CA ARG A 61 -10.36 10.34 7.15
C ARG A 61 -10.46 9.79 8.56
N LYS A 62 -10.54 8.46 8.72
CA LYS A 62 -10.56 7.82 10.04
C LYS A 62 -9.35 8.26 10.87
N LEU A 63 -8.14 8.12 10.33
CA LEU A 63 -6.90 8.51 11.01
C LEU A 63 -6.89 10.00 11.36
N GLY A 64 -7.25 10.88 10.41
CA GLY A 64 -7.27 12.32 10.62
C GLY A 64 -8.30 12.79 11.65
N ILE A 65 -9.51 12.23 11.65
CA ILE A 65 -10.56 12.60 12.61
C ILE A 65 -10.29 12.01 14.00
N GLU A 66 -9.78 10.77 14.08
CA GLU A 66 -9.36 10.21 15.36
C GLU A 66 -8.20 11.02 15.96
N SER A 67 -7.22 11.43 15.15
CA SER A 67 -6.15 12.33 15.59
C SER A 67 -6.70 13.67 16.10
N ALA A 68 -7.63 14.29 15.37
CA ALA A 68 -8.29 15.52 15.78
C ALA A 68 -9.06 15.38 17.12
N ARG A 69 -9.68 14.21 17.36
CA ARG A 69 -10.40 13.93 18.61
C ARG A 69 -9.48 13.60 19.80
N LEU A 70 -8.24 13.19 19.53
CA LEU A 70 -7.23 12.92 20.55
C LEU A 70 -6.50 14.19 21.00
N ASP A 71 -6.53 15.27 20.20
CA ASP A 71 -5.86 16.52 20.53
C ASP A 71 -6.65 17.30 21.60
N PRO A 72 -6.09 17.48 22.82
CA PRO A 72 -6.76 18.20 23.89
C PRO A 72 -6.93 19.70 23.63
N HIS A 73 -6.26 20.26 22.62
CA HIS A 73 -6.38 21.67 22.22
C HIS A 73 -7.37 21.86 21.06
N ASN A 74 -8.02 20.79 20.60
CA ASN A 74 -8.96 20.87 19.49
C ASN A 74 -10.41 20.97 19.99
N ASP A 75 -10.98 22.17 19.93
CA ASP A 75 -12.37 22.44 20.32
C ASP A 75 -13.41 22.03 19.26
N GLY A 76 -12.96 21.62 18.07
CA GLY A 76 -13.85 21.16 17.00
C GLY A 76 -13.19 21.13 15.63
N TYR A 77 -13.80 20.36 14.72
CA TYR A 77 -13.34 20.23 13.34
C TYR A 77 -14.52 20.33 12.36
N ILE A 78 -14.24 20.84 11.17
CA ILE A 78 -15.17 20.79 10.04
C ILE A 78 -14.56 19.82 9.03
N ILE A 79 -15.23 18.69 8.83
CA ILE A 79 -14.84 17.74 7.77
C ILE A 79 -14.97 18.47 6.44
N TRP A 80 -13.89 18.47 5.66
CA TRP A 80 -13.86 18.93 4.29
C TRP A 80 -13.90 17.72 3.35
N LEU A 81 -15.04 17.35 2.79
CA LEU A 81 -16.37 17.96 2.97
C LEU A 81 -17.48 16.90 2.94
N LEU A 82 -18.73 17.28 3.21
CA LEU A 82 -19.84 16.32 3.20
C LEU A 82 -20.12 15.78 1.80
N THR A 83 -20.22 16.66 0.80
CA THR A 83 -20.55 16.32 -0.59
C THR A 83 -19.48 16.84 -1.52
N ASP A 84 -19.10 16.12 -2.56
CA ASP A 84 -18.21 16.67 -3.58
C ASP A 84 -18.78 18.00 -4.13
N ILE A 85 -17.90 18.96 -4.44
CA ILE A 85 -18.28 20.30 -4.95
C ILE A 85 -17.71 20.59 -6.33
N SER A 86 -16.70 19.84 -6.76
CA SER A 86 -16.08 20.04 -8.05
C SER A 86 -15.65 18.70 -8.65
N PRO A 87 -15.94 18.46 -9.93
CA PRO A 87 -15.46 17.27 -10.64
C PRO A 87 -13.93 17.10 -10.58
N ASN A 88 -13.16 18.17 -10.43
CA ASN A 88 -11.69 18.09 -10.50
C ASN A 88 -11.02 17.57 -9.21
N SER A 89 -11.69 17.66 -8.06
CA SER A 89 -11.19 17.16 -6.78
C SER A 89 -12.35 16.65 -5.94
N GLN A 90 -12.45 15.33 -5.82
CA GLN A 90 -13.54 14.70 -5.08
C GLN A 90 -13.13 14.51 -3.61
N ASN A 91 -13.43 15.50 -2.77
CA ASN A 91 -13.11 15.51 -1.34
C ASN A 91 -14.29 15.14 -0.42
N GLY A 92 -15.47 14.87 -0.98
CA GLY A 92 -16.73 14.62 -0.28
C GLY A 92 -16.81 13.23 0.36
N VAL A 93 -17.55 13.10 1.46
CA VAL A 93 -18.01 11.79 1.97
C VAL A 93 -19.04 11.18 1.02
N LEU A 94 -19.90 12.04 0.48
CA LEU A 94 -20.89 11.76 -0.55
C LEU A 94 -20.41 12.27 -1.90
N ASN A 95 -20.89 11.67 -2.98
CA ASN A 95 -20.65 12.15 -4.34
C ASN A 95 -21.43 13.45 -4.65
N LEU A 96 -21.23 14.01 -5.85
CA LEU A 96 -21.92 15.22 -6.34
C LEU A 96 -23.45 15.11 -6.36
N PHE A 97 -24.00 13.90 -6.25
CA PHE A 97 -25.43 13.59 -6.27
C PHE A 97 -25.96 13.19 -4.88
N TYR A 98 -25.22 13.50 -3.81
CA TYR A 98 -25.59 13.19 -2.41
C TYR A 98 -25.68 11.71 -2.08
N GLU A 99 -25.05 10.84 -2.87
CA GLU A 99 -25.03 9.40 -2.62
C GLU A 99 -23.75 8.98 -1.92
N SER A 100 -23.85 7.93 -1.12
CA SER A 100 -22.69 7.29 -0.52
C SER A 100 -21.75 6.79 -1.62
N LYS A 101 -20.46 7.04 -1.44
CA LYS A 101 -19.39 6.39 -2.20
C LYS A 101 -19.31 4.91 -1.82
N SER A 102 -18.19 4.23 -2.04
CA SER A 102 -18.02 2.82 -1.66
C SER A 102 -17.92 2.54 -0.15
N VAL A 103 -18.15 3.54 0.71
CA VAL A 103 -17.93 3.46 2.16
C VAL A 103 -19.26 3.72 2.89
N PRO A 104 -19.80 2.73 3.63
CA PRO A 104 -21.11 2.86 4.26
C PRO A 104 -21.05 3.82 5.46
N ALA A 105 -22.19 4.46 5.75
CA ALA A 105 -22.32 5.40 6.87
C ALA A 105 -21.96 4.79 8.24
N THR A 106 -22.12 3.47 8.40
CA THR A 106 -21.71 2.74 9.62
C THR A 106 -20.20 2.83 9.87
N VAL A 107 -19.37 2.82 8.83
CA VAL A 107 -17.92 3.03 8.95
C VAL A 107 -17.62 4.48 9.33
N CYS A 108 -18.33 5.45 8.73
CA CYS A 108 -18.17 6.86 9.11
C CYS A 108 -18.53 7.13 10.59
N ARG A 109 -19.56 6.45 11.12
CA ARG A 109 -19.92 6.57 12.54
C ARG A 109 -18.84 6.06 13.49
N GLN A 110 -17.99 5.13 13.06
CA GLN A 110 -16.91 4.60 13.91
C GLN A 110 -15.86 5.66 14.29
N TYR A 111 -15.67 6.69 13.47
CA TYR A 111 -14.71 7.77 13.74
C TYR A 111 -15.35 9.16 13.88
N ASN A 112 -16.59 9.34 13.43
CA ASN A 112 -17.30 10.62 13.42
C ASN A 112 -18.68 10.59 14.12
N GLY A 113 -18.97 9.57 14.93
CA GLY A 113 -20.17 9.53 15.77
C GLY A 113 -20.14 10.58 16.90
N PRO A 114 -21.26 10.84 17.59
CA PRO A 114 -21.26 11.72 18.76
C PRO A 114 -20.34 11.19 19.88
N SER A 115 -20.25 9.86 19.98
CA SER A 115 -19.29 9.17 20.84
C SER A 115 -18.39 8.27 20.00
N VAL A 116 -17.07 8.36 20.19
CA VAL A 116 -16.08 7.58 19.43
C VAL A 116 -15.05 6.99 20.39
N ILE A 117 -14.87 5.67 20.33
CA ILE A 117 -13.81 4.96 21.05
C ILE A 117 -12.57 4.94 20.16
N ILE A 118 -11.40 5.33 20.68
CA ILE A 118 -10.15 5.44 19.93
C ILE A 118 -9.07 4.58 20.60
N ALA A 119 -8.26 3.88 19.80
CA ALA A 119 -7.09 3.16 20.28
C ALA A 119 -5.88 4.10 20.39
N ARG A 120 -5.79 4.88 21.48
CA ARG A 120 -4.67 5.81 21.71
C ARG A 120 -3.36 5.04 21.88
N GLY A 121 -2.35 5.37 21.07
CA GLY A 121 -1.04 4.72 21.10
C GLY A 121 -0.90 3.50 20.18
N LEU A 122 -1.98 3.07 19.50
CA LEU A 122 -1.86 2.14 18.38
C LEU A 122 -1.23 2.91 17.19
N PRO A 123 -0.20 2.36 16.53
CA PRO A 123 0.41 3.03 15.37
C PRO A 123 -0.58 3.09 14.21
N ASP A 124 -0.37 4.01 13.27
CA ASP A 124 -1.17 4.10 12.04
C ASP A 124 -1.09 2.81 11.21
N ALA A 125 0.03 2.10 11.25
CA ALA A 125 0.22 0.79 10.63
C ALA A 125 0.54 -0.27 11.70
N PRO A 126 -0.46 -0.92 12.34
CA PRO A 126 -0.23 -1.96 13.35
C PRO A 126 0.23 -3.27 12.72
N ILE A 127 1.54 -3.41 12.56
CA ILE A 127 2.22 -4.61 12.02
C ILE A 127 3.02 -5.28 13.14
N TYR A 128 2.78 -6.57 13.38
CA TYR A 128 3.44 -7.33 14.45
C TYR A 128 3.74 -8.77 14.02
N SER A 129 4.72 -9.39 14.68
CA SER A 129 5.06 -10.81 14.56
C SER A 129 4.61 -11.62 15.77
N SER A 130 4.53 -12.94 15.63
CA SER A 130 4.23 -13.83 16.76
C SER A 130 5.24 -13.64 17.89
N GLY A 131 4.77 -13.51 19.13
CA GLY A 131 5.60 -13.22 20.30
C GLY A 131 5.82 -11.73 20.57
N ASP A 132 5.56 -10.84 19.60
CA ASP A 132 5.63 -9.40 19.83
C ASP A 132 4.61 -8.98 20.89
N GLN A 133 4.97 -7.94 21.64
CA GLN A 133 4.07 -7.30 22.59
C GLN A 133 3.77 -5.89 22.12
N PHE A 134 2.51 -5.50 22.18
CA PHE A 134 2.09 -4.14 21.88
C PHE A 134 1.04 -3.65 22.86
N GLN A 135 1.05 -2.34 23.07
CA GLN A 135 0.26 -1.64 24.08
C GLN A 135 -0.46 -0.47 23.46
N PHE A 136 -1.68 -0.24 23.91
CA PHE A 136 -2.49 0.92 23.56
C PHE A 136 -3.56 1.12 24.64
N GLU A 137 -4.27 2.24 24.56
CA GLU A 137 -5.35 2.57 25.50
C GLU A 137 -6.65 2.81 24.75
N TRP A 138 -7.72 2.17 25.20
CA TRP A 138 -9.07 2.56 24.80
C TRP A 138 -9.43 3.86 25.51
N VAL A 139 -9.67 4.91 24.71
CA VAL A 139 -10.18 6.19 25.18
C VAL A 139 -11.51 6.48 24.50
N LEU A 140 -12.34 7.31 25.13
CA LEU A 140 -13.64 7.72 24.62
C LEU A 140 -13.68 9.23 24.43
N SER A 141 -13.99 9.66 23.22
CA SER A 141 -14.40 11.03 22.90
C SER A 141 -15.94 11.06 22.91
N HIS A 142 -16.54 11.46 24.04
CA HIS A 142 -17.99 11.39 24.30
C HIS A 142 -18.61 12.79 24.30
N PHE A 143 -19.07 13.24 23.12
CA PHE A 143 -19.75 14.52 22.94
C PHE A 143 -21.22 14.34 22.55
N ASP A 144 -21.81 13.23 22.99
CA ASP A 144 -23.26 13.04 22.99
C ASP A 144 -23.90 13.82 24.16
N GLU A 145 -25.21 14.00 24.12
CA GLU A 145 -25.98 14.69 25.16
C GLU A 145 -26.32 13.78 26.35
N THR A 146 -26.30 12.47 26.14
CA THR A 146 -26.68 11.47 27.15
C THR A 146 -25.44 10.85 27.80
N PRO A 147 -25.28 10.96 29.14
CA PRO A 147 -24.20 10.27 29.86
C PRO A 147 -24.26 8.75 29.66
N LEU A 148 -23.09 8.10 29.63
CA LEU A 148 -23.00 6.65 29.70
C LEU A 148 -23.00 6.22 31.17
N ALA A 149 -23.87 5.27 31.53
CA ALA A 149 -23.93 4.74 32.89
C ALA A 149 -24.15 3.23 32.89
N ASN A 150 -23.46 2.52 33.78
CA ASN A 150 -23.56 1.07 33.98
C ASN A 150 -23.43 0.25 32.69
N CYS A 151 -22.54 0.67 31.79
CA CYS A 151 -22.27 0.00 30.51
C CYS A 151 -21.01 -0.87 30.60
N ARG A 152 -20.80 -1.74 29.61
CA ARG A 152 -19.59 -2.57 29.51
C ARG A 152 -18.86 -2.31 28.21
N LEU A 153 -17.58 -1.97 28.29
CA LEU A 153 -16.65 -2.01 27.17
C LEU A 153 -16.27 -3.46 26.89
N GLU A 154 -16.34 -3.89 25.64
CA GLU A 154 -15.86 -5.19 25.18
C GLU A 154 -14.97 -5.01 23.96
N TRP A 155 -13.82 -5.69 23.94
CA TRP A 155 -12.93 -5.69 22.79
C TRP A 155 -12.39 -7.08 22.47
N THR A 156 -12.07 -7.30 21.20
CA THR A 156 -11.54 -8.56 20.67
C THR A 156 -10.51 -8.30 19.59
N LEU A 157 -9.43 -9.09 19.58
CA LEU A 157 -8.55 -9.29 18.42
C LEU A 157 -8.89 -10.65 17.80
N VAL A 158 -9.32 -10.66 16.54
CA VAL A 158 -9.82 -11.87 15.85
C VAL A 158 -9.07 -12.11 14.54
N ASP A 159 -8.66 -13.34 14.29
CA ASP A 159 -8.12 -13.83 13.02
C ASP A 159 -9.05 -14.91 12.44
N GLY A 160 -9.71 -14.64 11.30
CA GLY A 160 -10.54 -15.64 10.62
C GLY A 160 -11.64 -16.29 11.48
N GLY A 161 -12.17 -15.56 12.47
CA GLY A 161 -13.15 -16.07 13.44
C GLY A 161 -12.56 -16.65 14.73
N ARG A 162 -11.24 -16.89 14.79
CA ARG A 162 -10.54 -17.28 16.01
C ARG A 162 -10.20 -16.03 16.83
N THR A 163 -10.69 -15.98 18.07
CA THR A 163 -10.27 -14.95 19.03
C THR A 163 -8.83 -15.20 19.47
N LEU A 164 -7.96 -14.22 19.23
CA LEU A 164 -6.54 -14.22 19.62
C LEU A 164 -6.34 -13.57 21.00
N ALA A 165 -7.08 -12.49 21.27
CA ALA A 165 -7.12 -11.81 22.54
C ALA A 165 -8.49 -11.13 22.73
N ASN A 166 -8.90 -10.90 23.97
CA ASN A 166 -10.10 -10.13 24.29
C ASN A 166 -9.97 -9.49 25.68
N GLY A 167 -10.87 -8.58 25.98
CA GLY A 167 -10.99 -7.99 27.30
C GLY A 167 -12.30 -7.23 27.45
N GLN A 168 -12.61 -6.91 28.72
CA GLN A 168 -13.81 -6.20 29.09
C GLN A 168 -13.54 -5.28 30.28
N ASN A 169 -14.23 -4.13 30.32
CA ASN A 169 -14.13 -3.16 31.40
C ASN A 169 -15.53 -2.63 31.73
N GLN A 170 -15.83 -2.53 33.02
CA GLN A 170 -17.08 -1.91 33.48
C GLN A 170 -16.95 -0.39 33.39
N ILE A 171 -18.00 0.26 32.88
CA ILE A 171 -18.13 1.71 32.82
C ILE A 171 -19.26 2.09 33.79
N GLU A 172 -18.90 2.61 34.96
CA GLU A 172 -19.87 3.03 35.98
C GLU A 172 -20.63 4.28 35.51
N HIS A 173 -19.89 5.33 35.14
CA HIS A 173 -20.45 6.60 34.70
C HIS A 173 -19.43 7.42 33.90
N ILE A 174 -19.82 7.94 32.74
CA ILE A 174 -19.08 8.93 31.95
C ILE A 174 -20.03 10.09 31.64
N PRO A 175 -19.77 11.32 32.12
CA PRO A 175 -20.61 12.47 31.82
C PRO A 175 -20.61 12.81 30.33
N ALA A 176 -21.75 13.33 29.85
CA ALA A 176 -21.85 13.94 28.52
C ALA A 176 -20.82 15.07 28.32
N GLY A 177 -20.32 15.20 27.10
CA GLY A 177 -19.37 16.27 26.72
C GLY A 177 -17.96 16.11 27.29
N THR A 178 -17.47 14.88 27.45
CA THR A 178 -16.16 14.61 28.06
C THR A 178 -15.25 13.73 27.19
N PHE A 179 -13.96 13.79 27.50
CA PHE A 179 -12.96 12.82 27.06
C PHE A 179 -12.59 11.92 28.25
N ALA A 180 -12.61 10.60 28.06
CA ALA A 180 -12.40 9.63 29.14
C ALA A 180 -11.42 8.52 28.76
N GLU A 181 -10.64 8.05 29.73
CA GLU A 181 -9.81 6.84 29.60
C GLU A 181 -10.62 5.63 30.04
N LEU A 182 -10.69 4.59 29.21
CA LEU A 182 -11.52 3.41 29.48
C LEU A 182 -10.70 2.21 29.95
N ALA A 183 -9.61 1.88 29.24
CA ALA A 183 -8.83 0.69 29.52
C ALA A 183 -7.42 0.77 28.92
N LYS A 184 -6.42 0.28 29.66
CA LYS A 184 -5.08 0.00 29.11
C LYS A 184 -5.03 -1.45 28.65
N VAL A 185 -4.53 -1.68 27.44
CA VAL A 185 -4.47 -3.00 26.82
C VAL A 185 -3.02 -3.36 26.52
N ASN A 186 -2.65 -4.58 26.89
CA ASN A 186 -1.35 -5.17 26.54
C ASN A 186 -1.62 -6.54 25.91
N ILE A 187 -1.20 -6.72 24.66
CA ILE A 187 -1.38 -7.97 23.92
C ILE A 187 -0.02 -8.56 23.63
N THR A 188 0.14 -9.86 23.89
CA THR A 188 1.21 -10.66 23.30
C THR A 188 0.63 -11.40 22.11
N VAL A 189 1.21 -11.20 20.92
CA VAL A 189 0.74 -11.86 19.70
C VAL A 189 0.93 -13.36 19.85
N PRO A 190 -0.13 -14.19 19.80
CA PRO A 190 0.01 -15.63 19.90
C PRO A 190 0.75 -16.19 18.68
N SER A 191 1.16 -17.45 18.74
CA SER A 191 1.72 -18.12 17.56
C SER A 191 0.68 -18.17 16.42
N ILE A 192 1.02 -17.53 15.30
CA ILE A 192 0.25 -17.55 14.07
C ILE A 192 0.96 -18.45 13.04
N ALA A 193 0.20 -19.25 12.29
CA ALA A 193 0.74 -20.22 11.34
C ALA A 193 1.11 -19.62 9.98
N LYS A 194 0.39 -18.57 9.55
CA LYS A 194 0.59 -17.87 8.27
C LYS A 194 0.35 -16.37 8.44
N PRO A 195 0.91 -15.51 7.58
CA PRO A 195 0.59 -14.09 7.58
C PRO A 195 -0.93 -13.86 7.50
N THR A 196 -1.46 -12.95 8.30
CA THR A 196 -2.91 -12.69 8.36
C THR A 196 -3.23 -11.24 8.65
N LYS A 197 -4.40 -10.81 8.17
CA LYS A 197 -5.05 -9.57 8.57
C LYS A 197 -6.05 -9.89 9.67
N ALA A 198 -5.67 -9.61 10.91
CA ALA A 198 -6.55 -9.70 12.07
C ALA A 198 -7.37 -8.42 12.23
N ARG A 199 -8.47 -8.52 12.99
CA ARG A 199 -9.39 -7.43 13.28
C ARG A 199 -9.39 -7.15 14.78
N LEU A 200 -8.94 -5.96 15.17
CA LEU A 200 -9.11 -5.42 16.51
C LEU A 200 -10.42 -4.63 16.53
N ALA A 201 -11.39 -5.06 17.33
CA ALA A 201 -12.71 -4.43 17.43
C ALA A 201 -13.04 -4.11 18.89
N VAL A 202 -13.76 -3.01 19.10
CA VAL A 202 -14.24 -2.56 20.41
C VAL A 202 -15.69 -2.08 20.29
N LYS A 203 -16.48 -2.30 21.33
CA LYS A 203 -17.85 -1.80 21.46
C LYS A 203 -18.19 -1.49 22.92
N ILE A 204 -19.20 -0.66 23.11
CA ILE A 204 -19.89 -0.52 24.38
C ILE A 204 -21.25 -1.22 24.26
N ASP A 205 -21.50 -2.20 25.12
CA ASP A 205 -22.71 -2.99 25.11
C ASP A 205 -23.98 -2.14 25.26
N ASN A 206 -25.05 -2.57 24.60
CA ASN A 206 -26.35 -1.88 24.53
C ASN A 206 -26.30 -0.47 23.89
N THR A 207 -25.25 -0.19 23.11
CA THR A 207 -25.12 1.05 22.33
C THR A 207 -24.65 0.73 20.92
N ASP A 208 -24.75 1.72 20.02
CA ASP A 208 -24.17 1.64 18.68
C ASP A 208 -22.68 2.08 18.64
N ILE A 209 -22.09 2.39 19.80
CA ILE A 209 -20.72 2.89 19.91
C ILE A 209 -19.76 1.73 19.70
N SER A 210 -19.09 1.73 18.55
CA SER A 210 -18.09 0.72 18.21
C SER A 210 -17.00 1.31 17.33
N ASN A 211 -15.83 0.69 17.37
CA ASN A 211 -14.74 1.00 16.46
C ASN A 211 -13.93 -0.25 16.12
N SER A 212 -13.16 -0.19 15.04
CA SER A 212 -12.29 -1.27 14.62
C SER A 212 -11.09 -0.84 13.81
N TYR A 213 -10.06 -1.67 13.86
CA TYR A 213 -8.78 -1.51 13.21
C TYR A 213 -8.36 -2.83 12.59
N ASP A 214 -7.72 -2.76 11.43
CA ASP A 214 -6.99 -3.89 10.88
C ASP A 214 -5.64 -3.98 11.59
N VAL A 215 -5.17 -5.19 11.89
CA VAL A 215 -3.87 -5.47 12.50
C VAL A 215 -3.21 -6.57 11.68
N TRP A 216 -2.01 -6.34 11.17
CA TRP A 216 -1.30 -7.31 10.33
C TRP A 216 -0.35 -8.14 11.19
N LEU A 217 -0.58 -9.44 11.21
CA LEU A 217 0.15 -10.38 12.04
C LEU A 217 0.95 -11.34 11.17
N PHE A 218 2.22 -11.50 11.50
CA PHE A 218 3.15 -12.38 10.81
C PHE A 218 3.61 -13.53 11.74
N PRO A 219 3.82 -14.74 11.22
CA PRO A 219 4.50 -15.78 11.96
C PRO A 219 5.89 -15.31 12.37
N GLN A 220 6.33 -15.68 13.57
CA GLN A 220 7.74 -15.51 13.91
C GLN A 220 8.55 -16.39 12.97
N ARG A 221 9.50 -15.77 12.26
CA ARG A 221 10.39 -16.51 11.37
C ARG A 221 11.24 -17.43 12.23
N LYS A 222 10.99 -18.75 12.13
CA LYS A 222 11.92 -19.74 12.70
C LYS A 222 13.23 -19.64 11.93
N ALA A 223 14.34 -19.98 12.59
CA ALA A 223 15.59 -20.24 11.89
C ALA A 223 15.30 -21.17 10.70
N PHE A 224 15.78 -20.76 9.54
CA PHE A 224 15.44 -21.38 8.27
C PHE A 224 15.66 -22.91 8.29
N ASP A 225 14.61 -23.69 7.98
CA ASP A 225 14.70 -25.15 7.80
C ASP A 225 14.85 -25.44 6.30
N SER A 226 16.00 -25.98 5.92
CA SER A 226 16.39 -26.23 4.53
C SER A 226 15.64 -27.36 3.86
N LYS A 227 14.80 -28.12 4.59
CA LYS A 227 14.03 -29.23 4.02
C LYS A 227 12.72 -28.75 3.42
N GLY A 228 12.69 -28.63 2.09
CA GLY A 228 11.50 -28.32 1.31
C GLY A 228 11.34 -26.83 0.95
N SER A 229 12.39 -26.03 1.11
CA SER A 229 12.35 -24.61 0.80
C SER A 229 12.37 -24.35 -0.71
N THR A 230 11.47 -23.47 -1.16
CA THR A 230 11.44 -22.90 -2.52
C THR A 230 12.62 -21.97 -2.81
N LEU A 231 13.47 -21.69 -1.82
CA LEU A 231 14.62 -20.79 -1.90
C LEU A 231 15.94 -21.52 -2.22
N ALA A 232 15.99 -22.84 -2.06
CA ALA A 232 17.16 -23.65 -2.36
C ALA A 232 17.46 -23.62 -3.86
N GLY A 233 18.64 -23.14 -4.23
CA GLY A 233 19.07 -23.06 -5.64
C GLY A 233 18.68 -21.78 -6.37
N ILE A 234 18.07 -20.81 -5.69
CA ILE A 234 17.90 -19.46 -6.25
C ILE A 234 19.26 -18.78 -6.35
N CYS A 235 19.58 -18.35 -7.55
CA CYS A 235 20.79 -17.59 -7.81
C CYS A 235 20.53 -16.11 -7.56
N VAL A 236 21.42 -15.43 -6.85
CA VAL A 236 21.23 -14.03 -6.43
C VAL A 236 22.40 -13.18 -6.87
N SER A 237 22.18 -11.99 -7.44
CA SER A 237 23.29 -11.10 -7.81
C SER A 237 24.14 -10.72 -6.58
N SER A 238 25.41 -10.36 -6.80
CA SER A 238 26.34 -10.14 -5.68
C SER A 238 25.90 -9.05 -4.71
N GLU A 239 25.30 -7.97 -5.23
CA GLU A 239 24.75 -6.85 -4.46
C GLU A 239 23.62 -7.33 -3.53
N VAL A 240 22.62 -8.02 -4.10
CA VAL A 240 21.47 -8.53 -3.34
C VAL A 240 21.90 -9.62 -2.36
N TYR A 241 22.82 -10.51 -2.75
CA TYR A 241 23.34 -11.56 -1.89
C TYR A 241 23.99 -10.98 -0.63
N SER A 242 24.77 -9.90 -0.75
CA SER A 242 25.41 -9.26 0.40
C SER A 242 24.40 -8.75 1.43
N LYS A 243 23.21 -8.32 0.99
CA LYS A 243 22.11 -7.83 1.82
C LYS A 243 21.28 -8.97 2.41
N LEU A 244 21.14 -10.09 1.69
CA LEU A 244 20.20 -11.16 2.02
C LEU A 244 20.83 -12.41 2.65
N GLN A 245 22.14 -12.65 2.53
CA GLN A 245 22.79 -13.90 2.94
C GLN A 245 22.59 -14.30 4.41
N SER A 246 22.45 -13.34 5.33
CA SER A 246 22.18 -13.63 6.74
C SER A 246 20.75 -14.13 6.95
N ARG A 247 19.81 -13.63 6.14
CA ARG A 247 18.39 -13.95 6.18
C ARG A 247 18.07 -15.22 5.37
N TYR A 248 18.84 -15.50 4.32
CA TYR A 248 18.63 -16.59 3.37
C TYR A 248 19.95 -17.32 3.07
N PRO A 249 20.48 -18.11 4.01
CA PRO A 249 21.78 -18.77 3.88
C PRO A 249 21.86 -19.82 2.74
N GLU A 250 20.72 -20.30 2.25
CA GLU A 250 20.58 -21.26 1.16
C GLU A 250 20.63 -20.65 -0.25
N MET A 251 20.52 -19.31 -0.35
CA MET A 251 20.66 -18.61 -1.61
C MET A 251 22.07 -18.80 -2.15
N VAL A 252 22.20 -18.92 -3.47
CA VAL A 252 23.50 -19.11 -4.11
C VAL A 252 23.98 -17.78 -4.66
N LYS A 253 25.13 -17.30 -4.18
CA LYS A 253 25.76 -16.11 -4.76
C LYS A 253 26.01 -16.34 -6.25
N GLY A 254 25.47 -15.43 -7.05
CA GLY A 254 25.48 -15.50 -8.49
C GLY A 254 26.89 -15.33 -9.01
N THR A 255 27.45 -16.46 -9.45
CA THR A 255 28.52 -16.48 -10.44
C THR A 255 27.94 -16.87 -11.80
N ASP A 256 28.60 -16.56 -12.92
CA ASP A 256 28.13 -16.92 -14.26
C ASP A 256 27.76 -18.41 -14.37
N SER A 257 28.55 -19.28 -13.75
CA SER A 257 28.29 -20.72 -13.73
C SER A 257 27.08 -21.12 -12.88
N ALA A 258 26.77 -20.39 -11.81
CA ALA A 258 25.63 -20.64 -10.94
C ALA A 258 24.33 -20.09 -11.55
N ALA A 259 24.38 -18.89 -12.15
CA ALA A 259 23.25 -18.26 -12.82
C ALA A 259 22.75 -19.08 -14.02
N GLN A 260 23.66 -19.74 -14.75
CA GLN A 260 23.27 -20.64 -15.85
C GLN A 260 22.55 -21.91 -15.37
N LYS A 261 22.83 -22.38 -14.14
CA LYS A 261 22.22 -23.60 -13.58
C LYS A 261 20.91 -23.34 -12.86
N ALA A 262 20.70 -22.14 -12.34
CA ALA A 262 19.46 -21.79 -11.64
C ALA A 262 18.28 -21.59 -12.60
N ASP A 263 17.07 -21.93 -12.16
CA ASP A 263 15.83 -21.69 -12.91
C ASP A 263 15.23 -20.31 -12.61
N VAL A 264 15.41 -19.84 -11.37
CA VAL A 264 14.99 -18.52 -10.89
C VAL A 264 16.21 -17.74 -10.39
N ILE A 265 16.29 -16.49 -10.80
CA ILE A 265 17.40 -15.58 -10.52
C ILE A 265 16.84 -14.30 -9.89
N LEU A 266 17.37 -13.92 -8.73
CA LEU A 266 17.09 -12.64 -8.09
C LEU A 266 18.21 -11.66 -8.43
N ALA A 267 17.93 -10.72 -9.32
CA ALA A 267 18.87 -9.69 -9.75
C ALA A 267 18.55 -8.35 -9.07
N ASP A 268 19.58 -7.55 -8.82
CA ASP A 268 19.41 -6.14 -8.44
C ASP A 268 18.71 -5.39 -9.57
N ARG A 269 19.28 -5.41 -10.79
CA ARG A 269 18.79 -4.61 -11.92
C ARG A 269 18.81 -5.39 -13.24
N LEU A 270 18.17 -4.83 -14.26
CA LEU A 270 18.15 -5.39 -15.62
C LEU A 270 19.41 -4.96 -16.40
N THR A 271 20.51 -5.69 -16.23
CA THR A 271 21.76 -5.53 -16.99
C THR A 271 21.75 -6.34 -18.29
N GLU A 272 22.72 -6.12 -19.18
CA GLU A 272 22.91 -6.94 -20.39
C GLU A 272 23.06 -8.43 -20.05
N SER A 273 23.85 -8.77 -19.02
CA SER A 273 24.00 -10.16 -18.57
C SER A 273 22.70 -10.78 -18.06
N VAL A 274 21.83 -10.00 -17.43
CA VAL A 274 20.49 -10.45 -17.01
C VAL A 274 19.57 -10.62 -18.21
N VAL A 275 19.64 -9.74 -19.21
CA VAL A 275 18.91 -9.89 -20.47
C VAL A 275 19.37 -11.14 -21.23
N ASP A 276 20.66 -11.46 -21.22
CA ASP A 276 21.18 -12.70 -21.81
C ASP A 276 20.64 -13.96 -21.12
N LEU A 277 20.48 -13.92 -19.79
CA LEU A 277 19.86 -15.01 -19.03
C LEU A 277 18.38 -15.16 -19.39
N LEU A 278 17.65 -14.06 -19.51
CA LEU A 278 16.26 -14.05 -20.00
C LEU A 278 16.16 -14.64 -21.41
N ASN A 279 17.04 -14.25 -22.34
CA ASN A 279 17.07 -14.79 -23.69
C ASN A 279 17.38 -16.30 -23.75
N LYS A 280 18.05 -16.84 -22.73
CA LYS A 280 18.30 -18.28 -22.53
C LYS A 280 17.15 -19.01 -21.82
N GLY A 281 16.02 -18.35 -21.59
CA GLY A 281 14.81 -18.98 -21.05
C GLY A 281 14.72 -18.96 -19.53
N LYS A 282 15.58 -18.23 -18.84
CA LYS A 282 15.56 -18.15 -17.37
C LYS A 282 14.44 -17.26 -16.86
N THR A 283 14.06 -17.49 -15.61
CA THR A 283 13.15 -16.61 -14.86
C THR A 283 13.97 -15.64 -14.01
N VAL A 284 13.69 -14.36 -14.11
CA VAL A 284 14.37 -13.30 -13.37
C VAL A 284 13.39 -12.46 -12.57
N ILE A 285 13.70 -12.20 -11.31
CA ILE A 285 13.07 -11.19 -10.47
C ILE A 285 14.05 -10.03 -10.31
N THR A 286 13.64 -8.79 -10.60
CA THR A 286 14.47 -7.60 -10.32
C THR A 286 13.94 -6.84 -9.11
N VAL A 287 14.84 -6.41 -8.22
CA VAL A 287 14.49 -5.80 -6.93
C VAL A 287 14.87 -4.32 -6.80
N GLU A 288 15.61 -3.77 -7.77
CA GLU A 288 15.93 -2.35 -7.85
C GLU A 288 15.30 -1.71 -9.10
N PRO A 289 15.06 -0.38 -9.07
CA PRO A 289 14.60 0.36 -10.23
C PRO A 289 15.49 0.15 -11.46
N VAL A 290 14.86 -0.11 -12.60
CA VAL A 290 15.55 -0.22 -13.88
C VAL A 290 15.84 1.17 -14.45
N LEU A 291 17.11 1.42 -14.80
CA LEU A 291 17.55 2.66 -15.44
C LEU A 291 16.80 2.90 -16.76
N GLY A 292 16.56 4.16 -17.13
CA GLY A 292 15.85 4.50 -18.36
C GLY A 292 14.33 4.34 -18.33
N LEU A 293 13.77 3.82 -17.22
CA LEU A 293 12.34 3.88 -16.94
C LEU A 293 12.01 5.06 -16.00
N ARG A 294 10.77 5.57 -16.07
CA ARG A 294 10.32 6.71 -15.25
C ARG A 294 9.77 6.24 -13.91
N TRP A 295 10.63 6.22 -12.90
CA TRP A 295 10.28 5.86 -11.53
C TRP A 295 9.90 7.08 -10.70
N HIS A 296 8.91 6.91 -9.84
CA HIS A 296 8.44 7.90 -8.88
C HIS A 296 8.42 7.29 -7.49
N GLN A 297 8.62 8.14 -6.49
CA GLN A 297 8.25 7.80 -5.12
C GLN A 297 6.72 7.71 -5.07
N PRO A 298 6.16 6.55 -4.69
CA PRO A 298 4.71 6.40 -4.59
C PRO A 298 4.17 7.32 -3.51
N GLY A 299 3.03 7.96 -3.78
CA GLY A 299 2.30 8.66 -2.73
C GLY A 299 1.65 7.65 -1.77
N HIS A 300 1.82 7.85 -0.47
CA HIS A 300 1.12 7.10 0.58
C HIS A 300 -0.04 7.90 1.20
N THR A 301 -0.09 9.20 0.91
CA THR A 301 -1.14 10.12 1.37
C THR A 301 -1.90 10.73 0.19
N LEU A 302 -3.20 10.97 0.38
CA LEU A 302 -3.99 11.74 -0.57
C LEU A 302 -3.65 13.22 -0.41
N GLY A 303 -3.63 13.94 -1.53
CA GLY A 303 -3.29 15.36 -1.51
C GLY A 303 -4.41 16.22 -0.91
N TRP A 304 -3.98 17.28 -0.23
CA TRP A 304 -4.84 18.30 0.39
C TRP A 304 -5.35 19.26 -0.69
N TRP A 305 -6.68 19.36 -0.89
CA TRP A 305 -7.37 20.11 -1.96
C TRP A 305 -7.09 19.68 -3.41
N VAL A 306 -5.87 19.23 -3.69
CA VAL A 306 -5.40 18.79 -5.01
C VAL A 306 -4.96 17.34 -4.91
N ARG A 307 -5.16 16.55 -5.97
CA ARG A 307 -4.66 15.17 -6.04
C ARG A 307 -3.13 15.15 -5.92
N SER A 308 -2.62 14.27 -5.07
CA SER A 308 -1.18 13.94 -5.03
C SER A 308 -0.85 12.94 -6.14
N THR A 309 0.38 12.41 -6.14
CA THR A 309 0.75 11.24 -6.96
C THR A 309 0.01 9.95 -6.56
N GLN A 310 -0.89 10.03 -5.58
CA GLN A 310 -1.77 8.98 -5.11
C GLN A 310 -3.23 9.45 -5.12
N SER A 311 -4.10 8.69 -5.78
CA SER A 311 -5.54 8.89 -5.80
C SER A 311 -6.33 7.58 -5.71
N GLY A 312 -5.61 6.47 -5.56
CA GLY A 312 -6.09 5.10 -5.43
C GLY A 312 -5.13 4.14 -6.11
N SER A 313 -4.74 3.08 -5.39
CA SER A 313 -3.92 1.99 -5.91
C SER A 313 -4.51 0.64 -5.56
N ALA A 314 -4.54 -0.27 -6.53
CA ALA A 314 -5.19 -1.57 -6.46
C ALA A 314 -4.26 -2.71 -6.89
N ILE A 315 -4.33 -3.82 -6.16
CA ILE A 315 -3.71 -5.09 -6.55
C ILE A 315 -4.61 -5.70 -7.61
N ILE A 316 -4.07 -5.88 -8.81
CA ILE A 316 -4.82 -6.44 -9.96
C ILE A 316 -4.43 -7.88 -10.29
N ARG A 317 -3.33 -8.37 -9.71
CA ARG A 317 -2.90 -9.78 -9.77
C ARG A 317 -2.65 -10.31 -8.36
N PRO A 318 -3.71 -10.62 -7.60
CA PRO A 318 -3.57 -11.14 -6.23
C PRO A 318 -2.77 -12.45 -6.18
N GLU A 319 -2.75 -13.23 -7.26
CA GLU A 319 -1.97 -14.46 -7.37
C GLU A 319 -0.46 -14.27 -7.14
N ALA A 320 0.10 -13.11 -7.49
CA ALA A 320 1.52 -12.79 -7.29
C ALA A 320 1.86 -12.49 -5.82
N PHE A 321 0.85 -12.12 -5.02
CA PHE A 321 1.01 -11.80 -3.60
C PHE A 321 0.78 -13.02 -2.70
N GLY A 322 0.27 -14.13 -3.23
CA GLY A 322 0.17 -15.42 -2.53
C GLY A 322 -0.50 -15.31 -1.16
N GLN A 323 0.25 -15.58 -0.08
CA GLN A 323 -0.23 -15.49 1.30
C GLN A 323 -0.02 -14.12 1.96
N PHE A 324 0.61 -13.16 1.28
CA PHE A 324 0.79 -11.81 1.81
C PHE A 324 -0.59 -11.21 2.12
N PRO A 325 -0.85 -10.76 3.37
CA PRO A 325 -2.17 -10.32 3.76
C PRO A 325 -2.46 -8.98 3.08
N HIS A 326 -3.56 -8.86 2.33
CA HIS A 326 -3.90 -7.62 1.67
C HIS A 326 -5.39 -7.44 1.50
N SER A 327 -5.82 -6.18 1.40
CA SER A 327 -7.23 -5.84 1.13
C SER A 327 -7.51 -5.54 -0.35
N GLY A 328 -6.59 -5.92 -1.25
CA GLY A 328 -6.67 -5.67 -2.70
C GLY A 328 -6.37 -4.22 -3.10
N ILE A 329 -5.95 -3.38 -2.14
CA ILE A 329 -5.66 -1.95 -2.33
C ILE A 329 -4.38 -1.58 -1.59
N LEU A 330 -3.87 -0.39 -1.85
CA LEU A 330 -2.89 0.25 -0.97
C LEU A 330 -3.59 0.63 0.36
N ASP A 331 -3.27 -0.12 1.42
CA ASP A 331 -3.62 0.17 2.80
C ASP A 331 -2.36 0.31 3.66
N GLN A 332 -2.49 0.50 4.98
CA GLN A 332 -1.36 0.86 5.83
C GLN A 332 -0.23 -0.17 5.84
N LEU A 333 -0.51 -1.47 5.59
CA LEU A 333 0.54 -2.48 5.43
C LEU A 333 1.43 -2.20 4.22
N MET A 334 0.83 -1.69 3.14
CA MET A 334 1.50 -1.53 1.86
C MET A 334 2.32 -0.24 1.76
N TYR A 335 2.13 0.73 2.67
CA TYR A 335 2.82 2.02 2.61
C TYR A 335 4.33 1.84 2.68
N ASP A 336 4.80 1.07 3.65
CA ASP A 336 6.23 0.85 3.89
C ASP A 336 6.92 -0.02 2.84
N VAL A 337 6.21 -1.00 2.27
CA VAL A 337 6.77 -1.91 1.25
C VAL A 337 6.70 -1.32 -0.16
N SER A 338 5.87 -0.32 -0.41
CA SER A 338 5.75 0.32 -1.72
C SER A 338 6.81 1.40 -1.86
N ALA A 339 7.98 1.06 -2.40
CA ALA A 339 9.13 1.98 -2.48
C ALA A 339 9.22 2.76 -3.78
N ASN A 340 8.82 2.15 -4.90
CA ASN A 340 8.96 2.72 -6.23
C ASN A 340 7.73 2.40 -7.08
N ALA A 341 7.26 3.41 -7.82
CA ALA A 341 6.14 3.31 -8.73
C ALA A 341 6.58 3.72 -10.14
N LEU A 342 6.41 2.82 -11.09
CA LEU A 342 6.76 3.01 -12.49
C LEU A 342 5.64 3.74 -13.22
N MET A 343 5.89 4.97 -13.66
CA MET A 343 4.92 5.73 -14.45
C MET A 343 4.69 5.06 -15.80
N TRP A 344 3.43 5.05 -16.24
CA TRP A 344 3.05 4.54 -17.55
C TRP A 344 3.82 5.21 -18.70
N GLN A 345 4.18 4.41 -19.70
CA GLN A 345 4.85 4.83 -20.94
C GLN A 345 4.68 3.75 -22.01
N ASP A 346 4.74 4.13 -23.29
CA ASP A 346 4.44 3.23 -24.43
C ASP A 346 5.28 1.94 -24.44
N LYS A 347 6.53 2.00 -23.97
CA LYS A 347 7.41 0.82 -23.83
C LYS A 347 6.87 -0.25 -22.89
N LEU A 348 5.87 0.07 -22.08
CA LEU A 348 5.26 -0.84 -21.10
C LEU A 348 3.87 -1.31 -21.56
N ARG A 349 3.45 -0.98 -22.79
CA ARG A 349 2.10 -1.26 -23.28
C ARG A 349 1.68 -2.73 -23.15
N ASP A 350 2.63 -3.64 -23.39
CA ASP A 350 2.37 -5.07 -23.46
C ASP A 350 2.75 -5.81 -22.18
N VAL A 351 3.14 -5.12 -21.10
CA VAL A 351 3.45 -5.78 -19.82
C VAL A 351 2.18 -6.07 -19.03
N GLU A 352 2.29 -6.96 -18.05
CA GLU A 352 1.20 -7.33 -17.17
C GLU A 352 1.44 -6.82 -15.76
N PRO A 353 0.82 -5.71 -15.33
CA PRO A 353 1.08 -5.18 -14.00
C PRO A 353 0.52 -6.07 -12.90
N LEU A 354 1.16 -6.00 -11.73
CA LEU A 354 0.74 -6.71 -10.52
C LEU A 354 -0.17 -5.84 -9.65
N MET A 355 0.19 -4.57 -9.55
CA MET A 355 -0.51 -3.54 -8.79
C MET A 355 -0.39 -2.22 -9.54
N VAL A 356 -1.51 -1.52 -9.68
CA VAL A 356 -1.63 -0.26 -10.42
C VAL A 356 -2.07 0.86 -9.49
N GLY A 357 -1.52 2.03 -9.70
CA GLY A 357 -1.91 3.27 -9.01
C GLY A 357 -2.40 4.30 -10.00
N SER A 358 -3.23 5.21 -9.51
CA SER A 358 -3.60 6.44 -10.21
C SER A 358 -3.17 7.64 -9.39
N GLY A 359 -2.81 8.75 -10.04
CA GLY A 359 -2.42 9.98 -9.36
C GLY A 359 -2.09 11.11 -10.33
N GLY A 360 -1.89 12.31 -9.80
CA GLY A 360 -1.59 13.49 -10.61
C GLY A 360 -0.15 13.52 -11.13
N SER A 361 0.04 13.96 -12.38
CA SER A 361 1.07 14.96 -12.69
C SER A 361 0.34 16.20 -13.17
N ASN A 362 0.52 17.33 -12.50
CA ASN A 362 0.17 18.68 -12.98
C ASN A 362 -1.10 18.84 -13.86
N THR A 363 -2.18 18.11 -13.58
CA THR A 363 -3.49 18.46 -14.15
C THR A 363 -3.98 19.67 -13.35
N THR A 364 -3.48 20.85 -13.73
CA THR A 364 -4.06 22.12 -13.28
C THR A 364 -5.47 22.25 -13.86
N TYR A 365 -6.18 23.31 -13.47
CA TYR A 365 -7.52 23.63 -13.99
C TYR A 365 -7.63 23.64 -15.54
N GLU A 366 -6.49 23.71 -16.23
CA GLU A 366 -6.37 23.93 -17.68
C GLU A 366 -6.01 22.67 -18.48
N ASP A 367 -5.73 21.51 -17.87
CA ASP A 367 -5.39 20.29 -18.62
C ASP A 367 -6.64 19.71 -19.33
N PRO A 368 -6.68 19.66 -20.68
CA PRO A 368 -7.79 19.08 -21.42
C PRO A 368 -7.87 17.55 -21.23
N ALA A 369 -6.72 16.89 -20.99
CA ALA A 369 -6.63 15.46 -20.76
C ALA A 369 -6.80 15.17 -19.27
N ARG A 370 -8.05 15.19 -18.79
CA ARG A 370 -8.40 15.02 -17.36
C ARG A 370 -8.20 13.59 -16.81
N VAL A 371 -7.62 12.69 -17.60
CA VAL A 371 -7.25 11.33 -17.19
C VAL A 371 -5.96 11.39 -16.38
N PRO A 372 -5.90 10.81 -15.17
CA PRO A 372 -4.71 10.85 -14.32
C PRO A 372 -3.55 10.08 -14.96
N ASN A 373 -2.38 10.23 -14.37
CA ASN A 373 -1.32 9.26 -14.62
C ASN A 373 -1.65 7.94 -13.98
N TYR A 374 -1.15 6.89 -14.61
CA TYR A 374 -1.13 5.56 -14.06
C TYR A 374 0.29 5.15 -13.73
N PHE A 375 0.40 4.38 -12.65
CA PHE A 375 1.64 3.86 -12.14
C PHE A 375 1.52 2.35 -11.97
N MET A 376 2.63 1.65 -12.04
CA MET A 376 2.73 0.23 -11.75
C MET A 376 3.75 0.04 -10.63
N TYR A 377 3.38 -0.68 -9.58
CA TYR A 377 4.29 -1.00 -8.47
C TYR A 377 5.13 -2.26 -8.76
N GLY A 378 4.79 -2.94 -9.84
CA GLY A 378 5.51 -4.08 -10.38
C GLY A 378 4.75 -4.64 -11.58
N PHE A 379 5.43 -5.41 -12.43
CA PHE A 379 4.84 -6.11 -13.56
C PHE A 379 5.53 -7.44 -13.85
N GLN A 380 4.84 -8.28 -14.60
CA GLN A 380 5.40 -9.47 -15.22
C GLN A 380 5.38 -9.36 -16.75
N ALA A 381 6.35 -9.98 -17.41
CA ALA A 381 6.42 -10.03 -18.86
C ALA A 381 7.32 -11.17 -19.35
N ARG A 382 7.20 -11.53 -20.63
CA ARG A 382 8.21 -12.30 -21.36
C ARG A 382 9.29 -11.39 -21.90
N VAL A 383 10.53 -11.84 -21.82
CA VAL A 383 11.70 -11.21 -22.45
C VAL A 383 12.47 -12.30 -23.17
N GLY A 384 12.53 -12.23 -24.50
CA GLY A 384 13.04 -13.33 -25.31
C GLY A 384 12.28 -14.63 -25.03
N SER A 385 13.01 -15.70 -24.69
CA SER A 385 12.41 -16.99 -24.31
C SER A 385 12.11 -17.11 -22.80
N GLY A 386 12.55 -16.15 -21.98
CA GLY A 386 12.46 -16.16 -20.53
C GLY A 386 11.29 -15.34 -19.97
N LYS A 387 11.29 -15.21 -18.64
CA LYS A 387 10.22 -14.56 -17.87
C LYS A 387 10.80 -13.55 -16.89
N LEU A 388 10.25 -12.35 -16.86
CA LEU A 388 10.65 -11.26 -16.00
C LEU A 388 9.53 -10.93 -15.01
N LEU A 389 9.88 -10.83 -13.73
CA LEU A 389 9.08 -10.21 -12.68
C LEU A 389 9.83 -8.97 -12.19
N LEU A 390 9.38 -7.79 -12.58
CA LEU A 390 9.99 -6.53 -12.18
C LEU A 390 9.21 -5.94 -11.01
N SER A 391 9.90 -5.66 -9.90
CA SER A 391 9.30 -5.15 -8.67
C SER A 391 9.75 -3.73 -8.37
N GLY A 392 8.82 -2.91 -7.88
CA GLY A 392 9.06 -1.63 -7.22
C GLY A 392 8.92 -1.70 -5.70
N PHE A 393 8.77 -2.88 -5.12
CA PHE A 393 8.62 -3.08 -3.66
C PHE A 393 9.97 -3.14 -2.94
N ASP A 394 10.01 -2.70 -1.67
CA ASP A 394 11.19 -2.84 -0.81
C ASP A 394 11.27 -4.24 -0.18
N PHE A 395 12.00 -5.11 -0.85
CA PHE A 395 12.30 -6.46 -0.36
C PHE A 395 13.51 -6.53 0.58
N MET A 396 14.31 -5.47 0.64
CA MET A 396 15.61 -5.49 1.34
C MET A 396 15.45 -5.16 2.82
N ALA A 397 14.42 -4.40 3.19
CA ALA A 397 14.15 -4.08 4.58
C ALA A 397 14.01 -5.32 5.48
N ASP A 398 14.45 -5.20 6.74
CA ASP A 398 14.33 -6.22 7.78
C ASP A 398 13.03 -6.06 8.56
N ARG A 399 11.93 -6.22 7.84
CA ARG A 399 10.56 -6.11 8.36
C ARG A 399 9.75 -7.34 7.93
N PRO A 400 8.84 -7.84 8.77
CA PRO A 400 8.11 -9.07 8.49
C PRO A 400 7.32 -9.01 7.17
N GLU A 401 6.76 -7.86 6.83
CA GLU A 401 6.03 -7.61 5.59
C GLU A 401 6.93 -7.63 4.34
N SER A 402 8.11 -7.00 4.37
CA SER A 402 9.08 -7.03 3.27
C SER A 402 9.61 -8.45 3.02
N ILE A 403 9.88 -9.17 4.10
CA ILE A 403 10.34 -10.57 4.07
C ILE A 403 9.26 -11.46 3.46
N CYS A 404 8.04 -11.37 3.98
CA CYS A 404 6.92 -12.14 3.48
C CYS A 404 6.67 -11.85 2.00
N LEU A 405 6.68 -10.59 1.58
CA LEU A 405 6.41 -10.24 0.19
C LEU A 405 7.48 -10.80 -0.77
N LEU A 406 8.76 -10.75 -0.36
CA LEU A 406 9.85 -11.39 -1.13
C LEU A 406 9.65 -12.91 -1.24
N ASP A 407 9.30 -13.59 -0.13
CA ASP A 407 9.02 -15.03 -0.11
C ASP A 407 7.88 -15.40 -1.07
N GLU A 408 6.80 -14.61 -1.10
CA GLU A 408 5.66 -14.81 -2.00
C GLU A 408 6.04 -14.57 -3.47
N PHE A 409 6.81 -13.52 -3.77
CA PHE A 409 7.24 -13.21 -5.15
C PHE A 409 8.19 -14.28 -5.70
N ILE A 410 9.09 -14.79 -4.86
CA ILE A 410 9.94 -15.92 -5.20
C ILE A 410 9.08 -17.16 -5.48
N ARG A 411 8.17 -17.51 -4.57
CA ARG A 411 7.30 -18.68 -4.74
C ARG A 411 6.45 -18.56 -6.00
N TYR A 412 5.93 -17.38 -6.28
CA TYR A 412 5.17 -17.10 -7.48
C TYR A 412 6.04 -17.34 -8.72
N ALA A 413 7.22 -16.73 -8.81
CA ALA A 413 8.13 -16.88 -9.95
C ALA A 413 8.64 -18.33 -10.16
N SER A 414 8.74 -19.11 -9.08
CA SER A 414 9.08 -20.54 -9.12
C SER A 414 7.91 -21.46 -9.46
N SER A 415 6.68 -20.96 -9.51
CA SER A 415 5.48 -21.78 -9.70
C SER A 415 5.05 -21.90 -11.16
N ASP A 416 4.28 -22.95 -11.46
CA ASP A 416 3.64 -23.13 -12.77
C ASP A 416 2.63 -22.03 -13.10
N SER A 417 2.12 -21.31 -12.09
CA SER A 417 1.20 -20.19 -12.25
C SER A 417 1.86 -18.95 -12.86
N PHE A 418 3.19 -18.83 -12.76
CA PHE A 418 3.91 -17.71 -13.36
C PHE A 418 4.08 -17.90 -14.87
N GLN A 419 3.05 -17.49 -15.62
CA GLN A 419 2.98 -17.60 -17.08
C GLN A 419 2.63 -16.25 -17.70
N PRO A 420 3.56 -15.27 -17.69
CA PRO A 420 3.31 -14.00 -18.35
C PRO A 420 2.99 -14.25 -19.83
N LYS A 421 1.96 -13.56 -20.34
CA LYS A 421 1.58 -13.55 -21.76
C LYS A 421 2.05 -12.27 -22.43
N GLY A 422 2.05 -11.17 -21.68
CA GLY A 422 2.63 -9.89 -22.05
C GLY A 422 4.12 -9.97 -22.31
N THR A 423 4.64 -9.01 -23.07
CA THR A 423 6.04 -8.94 -23.49
C THR A 423 6.68 -7.62 -23.07
N PHE A 424 7.98 -7.64 -22.84
CA PHE A 424 8.78 -6.46 -22.57
C PHE A 424 10.04 -6.49 -23.41
N ASP A 425 10.29 -5.41 -24.16
CA ASP A 425 11.55 -5.23 -24.89
C ASP A 425 12.50 -4.36 -24.05
N PRO A 426 13.59 -4.92 -23.49
CA PRO A 426 14.55 -4.18 -22.70
C PRO A 426 15.46 -3.27 -23.54
N SER A 427 15.34 -3.27 -24.86
CA SER A 427 16.16 -2.48 -25.78
C SER A 427 16.10 -0.97 -25.45
N GLY A 428 17.28 -0.39 -25.18
CA GLY A 428 17.42 1.02 -24.82
C GLY A 428 16.90 1.38 -23.42
N VAL A 429 16.71 0.40 -22.54
CA VAL A 429 16.42 0.57 -21.11
C VAL A 429 17.59 -0.01 -20.28
N ALA A 430 18.13 -1.15 -20.71
CA ALA A 430 19.47 -1.54 -20.31
C ALA A 430 20.45 -0.63 -21.06
N LEU A 431 21.19 0.26 -20.36
CA LEU A 431 22.53 0.72 -20.76
C LEU A 431 23.21 1.62 -19.69
N LYS A 432 24.42 1.17 -19.29
CA LYS A 432 25.53 1.80 -18.54
C LYS A 432 25.36 2.16 -17.05
N LEU A 433 25.83 1.23 -16.22
CA LEU A 433 27.21 1.27 -15.74
C LEU A 433 27.73 -0.17 -15.68
N GLU A 434 28.54 -0.57 -16.67
CA GLU A 434 29.53 -1.60 -16.41
C GLU A 434 30.57 -0.99 -15.45
N ILE A 435 30.31 -1.09 -14.16
CA ILE A 435 31.32 -1.77 -13.36
C ILE A 435 30.78 -3.18 -13.32
N SER A 436 31.20 -3.99 -14.29
CA SER A 436 31.00 -5.42 -14.15
C SER A 436 31.45 -5.76 -12.73
N GLY A 437 30.60 -6.39 -11.92
CA GLY A 437 31.05 -7.04 -10.68
C GLY A 437 32.01 -8.21 -10.96
N TRP A 438 32.69 -8.18 -12.11
CA TRP A 438 33.39 -9.24 -12.82
C TRP A 438 34.79 -8.83 -13.27
N SER A 439 35.26 -7.63 -12.93
CA SER A 439 36.66 -7.23 -13.12
C SER A 439 37.31 -6.91 -11.78
N LYS A 440 38.45 -7.58 -11.53
CA LYS A 440 39.33 -7.46 -10.35
C LYS A 440 39.35 -6.06 -9.76
N THR A 441 39.16 -6.00 -8.45
CA THR A 441 39.50 -4.88 -7.58
C THR A 441 40.93 -4.43 -7.86
N THR A 442 41.09 -3.19 -8.30
CA THR A 442 42.28 -2.40 -7.97
C THR A 442 41.80 -1.24 -7.10
N GLU A 443 42.30 -1.22 -5.87
CA GLU A 443 42.02 -0.20 -4.86
C GLU A 443 42.30 1.22 -5.36
N SER A 444 41.44 2.16 -4.99
CA SER A 444 41.89 3.50 -4.61
C SER A 444 40.84 4.24 -3.77
N PRO A 445 41.29 5.17 -2.90
CA PRO A 445 40.60 5.51 -1.67
C PRO A 445 39.64 6.69 -1.83
N GLY A 446 38.61 6.68 -0.98
CA GLY A 446 38.02 7.86 -0.34
C GLY A 446 37.49 8.98 -1.23
N ASN A 447 36.17 9.17 -1.24
CA ASN A 447 35.60 10.30 -0.50
C ASN A 447 34.07 10.27 -0.50
N ALA A 448 33.55 10.51 0.70
CA ALA A 448 32.17 10.83 0.98
C ALA A 448 31.74 12.11 0.23
N ASN A 449 30.47 12.19 -0.16
CA ASN A 449 29.64 13.36 0.06
C ASN A 449 28.16 13.02 -0.15
N TYR A 450 27.44 12.99 0.98
CA TYR A 450 25.99 13.07 1.08
C TYR A 450 25.54 14.45 0.61
N TYR A 451 24.52 14.52 -0.25
CA TYR A 451 23.73 15.75 -0.43
C TYR A 451 22.45 15.62 0.39
N SER A 452 22.47 16.28 1.55
CA SER A 452 21.31 16.69 2.31
C SER A 452 20.69 17.95 1.66
N PHE A 453 19.40 17.91 1.35
CA PHE A 453 18.60 19.12 1.13
C PHE A 453 17.75 19.36 2.37
N MET A 454 18.32 20.04 3.36
CA MET A 454 17.56 20.82 4.34
C MET A 454 17.81 22.30 4.01
N GLY A 455 16.79 22.99 3.52
CA GLY A 455 16.77 24.45 3.51
C GLY A 455 16.23 24.97 4.84
N PRO A 456 16.79 26.06 5.40
CA PRO A 456 16.34 26.61 6.68
C PRO A 456 15.04 27.40 6.51
N LEU A 457 14.07 27.17 7.40
CA LEU A 457 12.99 28.11 7.67
C LEU A 457 13.47 29.05 8.78
N SER A 458 13.74 30.29 8.40
CA SER A 458 13.99 31.40 9.33
C SER A 458 12.70 31.78 10.03
N MET A 459 12.78 31.90 11.36
CA MET A 459 11.85 32.70 12.15
C MET A 459 12.09 34.19 11.85
N ASP A 460 11.01 34.90 11.53
CA ASP A 460 10.61 36.19 12.11
C ASP A 460 9.12 36.44 11.83
#